data_AF-A0A2N2RCP8-F1
#
_entry.id   AF-A0A2N2RCP8-F1
#
_cell.length_a   1.000
_cell.length_b   1.000
_cell.length_c   1.000
_cell.angle_alpha   90.00
_cell.angle_beta   90.00
_cell.angle_gamma   90.00
#
_symmetry.space_group_name_H-M   'P 1'
#
loop_
_entity.id
_entity.type
_entity.pdbx_description
1 polymer ?
#
loop_
_entity_poly.entity_id
_entity_poly.type
_entity_poly.pdbx_seq_one_letter_code
_entity_poly.pdbx_strand_id
1 'polypeptide(L)'
;MTLVRSKHMNTNSNKRSPGRTTADGDHSKNSSASQSYLPERLWNELNALVNEHGRKATRQNKIVGHETVDARREKLVLSFRELHGLGYKLETVHNLQQRHVHVLAKSWEERGLSASTIANRISCLRALSIWIGKPGMIQKAADFVNDPNSVRRMQATTEDKSWTAAGIDIHAMISLVEQHDKRVGLQLKLMLAFGLRRKEAVMFRPLQADMGAAIRVRDGTKGGRERVVLLETAAQRDLIDYAKTTVSKVNEHIGHPDLNLEQAIRRFNYVMEKFGITHRALGITSHGLRHQFLNDLYETLTGVPSPVRSTNVTAQIDQLTHDLARSRISQDAGHTRLAISNAYIGARKNTVLTPEQKANANRYRELIAKEELTDSEQKQLIELIRNSDPVMFLL
;
A
#
# COMPACT_ATOMS: atom_id res chain seq x y z
N MET A 1 8.10 -18.40 67.02
CA MET A 1 6.74 -18.97 67.19
C MET A 1 5.89 -18.41 66.06
N THR A 2 5.31 -19.14 65.10
CA THR A 2 5.23 -20.57 64.82
C THR A 2 4.87 -20.68 63.34
N LEU A 3 5.65 -21.45 62.58
CA LEU A 3 5.33 -21.94 61.24
C LEU A 3 4.09 -22.85 61.32
N VAL A 4 3.13 -22.70 60.40
CA VAL A 4 2.18 -23.78 60.09
C VAL A 4 2.31 -24.16 58.62
N ARG A 5 2.96 -25.31 58.42
CA ARG A 5 2.95 -26.11 57.19
C ARG A 5 1.56 -26.74 57.02
N SER A 6 1.00 -26.68 55.82
CA SER A 6 0.00 -27.66 55.38
C SER A 6 0.59 -28.50 54.25
N LYS A 7 0.67 -29.81 54.50
CA LYS A 7 0.99 -30.85 53.53
C LYS A 7 -0.29 -31.23 52.79
N HIS A 8 -0.25 -31.29 51.46
CA HIS A 8 -1.22 -32.07 50.70
C HIS A 8 -0.51 -33.23 50.01
N MET A 9 -0.97 -34.43 50.37
CA MET A 9 -0.54 -35.71 49.82
C MET A 9 -1.20 -35.91 48.47
N ASN A 10 -0.36 -36.33 47.52
CA ASN A 10 -0.73 -36.83 46.22
C ASN A 10 -1.15 -38.31 46.37
N THR A 11 -2.34 -38.68 45.89
CA THR A 11 -2.62 -40.08 45.53
C THR A 11 -3.22 -40.14 44.14
N ASN A 12 -2.57 -40.98 43.34
CA ASN A 12 -2.70 -41.15 41.92
C ASN A 12 -3.58 -42.39 41.68
N SER A 13 -4.65 -42.30 40.88
CA SER A 13 -5.31 -43.48 40.32
C SER A 13 -5.80 -43.23 38.90
N ASN A 14 -4.86 -43.42 37.98
CA ASN A 14 -4.97 -44.02 36.65
C ASN A 14 -6.36 -44.56 36.23
N LYS A 15 -6.99 -43.93 35.24
CA LYS A 15 -7.92 -44.60 34.30
C LYS A 15 -7.65 -44.09 32.87
N ARG A 16 -7.31 -45.03 31.99
CA ARG A 16 -7.06 -44.83 30.55
C ARG A 16 -8.37 -44.91 29.75
N SER A 17 -8.56 -43.92 28.87
CA SER A 17 -9.12 -43.95 27.49
C SER A 17 -10.64 -44.27 27.31
N PRO A 18 -11.33 -43.73 26.27
CA PRO A 18 -10.81 -43.35 24.95
C PRO A 18 -11.09 -41.90 24.49
N GLY A 19 -10.31 -41.48 23.49
CA GLY A 19 -10.29 -40.14 22.93
C GLY A 19 -11.61 -39.71 22.30
N ARG A 20 -11.94 -38.44 22.53
CA ARG A 20 -12.97 -37.70 21.81
C ARG A 20 -12.29 -36.48 21.21
N THR A 21 -12.16 -36.53 19.90
CA THR A 21 -11.65 -35.51 18.97
C THR A 21 -12.35 -34.18 19.20
N THR A 22 -11.59 -33.16 19.60
CA THR A 22 -12.01 -31.76 19.63
C THR A 22 -11.90 -31.19 18.22
N ALA A 23 -13.05 -30.95 17.61
CA ALA A 23 -13.19 -30.19 16.37
C ALA A 23 -12.99 -28.68 16.62
N ASP A 24 -12.76 -27.97 15.52
CA ASP A 24 -12.70 -26.52 15.36
C ASP A 24 -11.41 -25.81 15.74
N GLY A 25 -10.36 -26.21 15.02
CA GLY A 25 -9.39 -25.28 14.48
C GLY A 25 -9.59 -25.06 12.96
N ASP A 26 -9.09 -23.94 12.48
CA ASP A 26 -8.54 -23.80 11.12
C ASP A 26 -9.51 -23.62 9.94
N HIS A 27 -10.08 -22.42 9.79
CA HIS A 27 -10.60 -21.94 8.50
C HIS A 27 -9.50 -21.67 7.43
N SER A 28 -8.31 -22.27 7.56
CA SER A 28 -7.33 -22.41 6.47
C SER A 28 -7.09 -23.86 6.04
N LYS A 29 -7.85 -24.83 6.54
CA LYS A 29 -7.82 -26.22 6.07
C LYS A 29 -9.20 -26.74 5.70
N ASN A 30 -9.75 -26.18 4.63
CA ASN A 30 -10.57 -26.94 3.70
C ASN A 30 -10.35 -26.41 2.27
N SER A 31 -9.15 -26.63 1.77
CA SER A 31 -8.86 -26.73 0.33
C SER A 31 -7.79 -27.81 0.08
N SER A 32 -7.95 -28.98 0.68
CA SER A 32 -7.13 -30.16 0.36
C SER A 32 -7.65 -30.89 -0.88
N ALA A 33 -7.94 -30.14 -1.94
CA ALA A 33 -8.21 -30.64 -3.28
C ALA A 33 -7.22 -29.98 -4.26
N SER A 34 -6.10 -30.66 -4.50
CA SER A 34 -5.05 -30.37 -5.51
C SER A 34 -4.23 -29.08 -5.34
N GLN A 35 -3.10 -29.17 -4.63
CA GLN A 35 -1.89 -28.49 -5.12
C GLN A 35 -1.44 -29.25 -6.38
N SER A 36 -2.13 -29.03 -7.52
CA SER A 36 -1.65 -29.52 -8.80
C SER A 36 -0.29 -28.89 -9.04
N TYR A 37 0.78 -29.70 -9.02
CA TYR A 37 2.03 -29.31 -9.65
C TYR A 37 1.73 -28.88 -11.09
N LEU A 38 2.37 -27.79 -11.53
CA LEU A 38 2.30 -27.41 -12.93
C LEU A 38 3.12 -28.43 -13.73
N PRO A 39 2.67 -28.85 -14.92
CA PRO A 39 3.46 -29.70 -15.80
C PRO A 39 4.85 -29.09 -16.00
N GLU A 40 5.89 -29.92 -16.01
CA GLU A 40 7.28 -29.47 -16.09
C GLU A 40 7.50 -28.56 -17.31
N ARG A 41 6.95 -28.95 -18.46
CA ARG A 41 6.96 -28.13 -19.68
C ARG A 41 6.39 -26.73 -19.45
N LEU A 42 5.19 -26.63 -18.90
CA LEU A 42 4.54 -25.34 -18.61
C LEU A 42 5.39 -24.49 -17.65
N TRP A 43 5.92 -25.11 -16.60
CA TRP A 43 6.77 -24.44 -15.62
C TRP A 43 8.04 -23.87 -16.26
N ASN A 44 8.72 -24.67 -17.09
CA ASN A 44 9.94 -24.27 -17.77
C ASN A 44 9.69 -23.15 -18.79
N GLU A 45 8.67 -23.28 -19.62
CA GLU A 45 8.25 -22.24 -20.58
C GLU A 45 7.91 -20.93 -19.87
N LEU A 46 7.13 -21.00 -18.78
CA LEU A 46 6.73 -19.81 -18.03
C LEU A 46 7.94 -19.09 -17.41
N ASN A 47 8.87 -19.84 -16.81
CA ASN A 47 10.07 -19.26 -16.22
C ASN A 47 11.01 -18.66 -17.26
N ALA A 48 11.17 -19.33 -18.42
CA ALA A 48 11.95 -18.79 -19.53
C ALA A 48 11.39 -17.42 -19.98
N LEU A 49 10.09 -17.34 -20.24
CA LEU A 49 9.43 -16.09 -20.65
C LEU A 49 9.53 -14.99 -19.59
N VAL A 50 9.38 -15.33 -18.31
CA VAL A 50 9.54 -14.37 -17.22
C VAL A 50 10.98 -13.85 -17.12
N ASN A 51 11.97 -14.72 -17.31
CA ASN A 51 13.38 -14.32 -17.27
C ASN A 51 13.74 -13.44 -18.47
N GLU A 52 13.22 -13.77 -19.66
CA GLU A 52 13.49 -13.01 -20.89
C GLU A 52 12.75 -11.66 -20.94
N HIS A 53 11.48 -11.64 -20.53
CA HIS A 53 10.60 -10.48 -20.76
C HIS A 53 10.06 -9.82 -19.48
N GLY A 54 10.19 -10.46 -18.32
CA GLY A 54 9.63 -9.98 -17.06
C GLY A 54 10.12 -8.59 -16.65
N ARG A 55 11.32 -8.21 -17.10
CA ARG A 55 11.91 -6.89 -16.87
C ARG A 55 11.32 -5.77 -17.75
N LYS A 56 10.60 -6.09 -18.84
CA LYS A 56 9.96 -5.10 -19.70
C LYS A 56 8.66 -4.61 -19.06
N ALA A 57 8.49 -3.29 -18.92
CA ALA A 57 7.21 -2.71 -18.53
C ALA A 57 6.24 -2.75 -19.73
N THR A 58 5.01 -3.22 -19.52
CA THR A 58 4.03 -3.43 -20.61
C THR A 58 3.50 -2.12 -21.22
N ARG A 59 3.60 -0.99 -20.50
CA ARG A 59 2.99 0.30 -20.91
C ARG A 59 3.99 1.46 -20.99
N GLN A 60 5.25 1.23 -20.63
CA GLN A 60 6.27 2.25 -20.56
C GLN A 60 7.55 1.68 -21.13
N ASN A 61 8.35 2.48 -21.84
CA ASN A 61 9.69 2.07 -22.25
C ASN A 61 10.64 2.14 -21.04
N LYS A 62 10.42 1.26 -20.06
CA LYS A 62 11.16 1.21 -18.80
C LYS A 62 11.44 -0.24 -18.40
N ILE A 63 12.63 -0.45 -17.83
CA ILE A 63 13.04 -1.68 -17.16
C ILE A 63 12.51 -1.67 -15.71
N VAL A 64 11.80 -2.72 -15.32
CA VAL A 64 11.36 -2.94 -13.94
C VAL A 64 12.41 -3.69 -13.13
N GLY A 65 12.42 -3.47 -11.81
CA GLY A 65 13.36 -4.14 -10.90
C GLY A 65 13.04 -5.63 -10.70
N HIS A 66 14.01 -6.39 -10.20
CA HIS A 66 13.92 -7.84 -9.98
C HIS A 66 12.70 -8.26 -9.13
N GLU A 67 12.40 -7.54 -8.04
CA GLU A 67 11.20 -7.79 -7.22
C GLU A 67 9.89 -7.73 -8.02
N THR A 68 9.83 -6.89 -9.07
CA THR A 68 8.65 -6.82 -9.94
C THR A 68 8.55 -8.05 -10.86
N VAL A 69 9.70 -8.61 -11.26
CA VAL A 69 9.77 -9.85 -12.04
C VAL A 69 9.30 -11.03 -11.19
N ASP A 70 9.81 -11.18 -9.97
CA ASP A 70 9.44 -12.27 -9.06
C ASP A 70 7.95 -12.20 -8.71
N ALA A 71 7.46 -11.01 -8.36
CA ALA A 71 6.05 -10.80 -8.08
C ALA A 71 5.15 -11.10 -9.31
N ARG A 72 5.66 -10.94 -10.54
CA ARG A 72 4.94 -11.30 -11.76
C ARG A 72 4.96 -12.82 -11.97
N ARG A 73 6.10 -13.48 -11.74
CA ARG A 73 6.24 -14.95 -11.76
C ARG A 73 5.21 -15.60 -10.84
N GLU A 74 5.18 -15.19 -9.58
CA GLU A 74 4.26 -15.73 -8.57
C GLU A 74 2.80 -15.62 -8.99
N LYS A 75 2.39 -14.47 -9.54
CA LYS A 75 1.01 -14.24 -10.00
C LYS A 75 0.65 -15.13 -11.18
N LEU A 76 1.56 -15.31 -12.13
CA LEU A 76 1.34 -16.18 -13.28
C LEU A 76 1.26 -17.64 -12.85
N VAL A 77 2.23 -18.11 -12.05
CA VAL A 77 2.23 -19.47 -11.49
C VAL A 77 0.94 -19.74 -10.72
N LEU A 78 0.52 -18.81 -9.86
CA LEU A 78 -0.73 -18.93 -9.11
C LEU A 78 -1.95 -19.01 -10.04
N SER A 79 -1.99 -18.19 -11.10
CA SER A 79 -3.10 -18.20 -12.06
C SER A 79 -3.21 -19.54 -12.80
N PHE A 80 -2.09 -20.14 -13.20
CA PHE A 80 -2.10 -21.47 -13.84
C PHE A 80 -2.49 -22.59 -12.85
N ARG A 81 -2.03 -22.50 -11.59
CA ARG A 81 -2.45 -23.46 -10.55
C ARG A 81 -3.94 -23.38 -10.27
N GLU A 82 -4.48 -22.16 -10.18
CA GLU A 82 -5.92 -21.94 -10.01
C GLU A 82 -6.71 -22.46 -11.23
N LEU A 83 -6.22 -22.29 -12.47
CA LEU A 83 -6.82 -22.90 -13.66
C LEU A 83 -6.88 -24.42 -13.58
N HIS A 84 -5.79 -25.06 -13.15
CA HIS A 84 -5.75 -26.52 -12.98
C HIS A 84 -6.76 -26.98 -11.93
N GLY A 85 -6.86 -26.27 -10.80
CA GLY A 85 -7.85 -26.53 -9.77
C GLY A 85 -9.29 -26.36 -10.25
N LEU A 86 -9.52 -25.49 -11.24
CA LEU A 86 -10.81 -25.27 -11.90
C LEU A 86 -11.07 -26.26 -13.06
N GLY A 87 -10.22 -27.27 -13.26
CA GLY A 87 -10.37 -28.30 -14.27
C GLY A 87 -9.69 -28.03 -15.62
N TYR A 88 -9.04 -26.86 -15.78
CA TYR A 88 -8.32 -26.48 -17.01
C TYR A 88 -6.84 -26.86 -16.90
N LYS A 89 -6.50 -28.09 -17.28
CA LYS A 89 -5.15 -28.65 -17.21
C LYS A 89 -4.29 -28.27 -18.42
N LEU A 90 -3.80 -27.05 -18.47
CA LEU A 90 -2.94 -26.57 -19.56
C LEU A 90 -1.55 -27.21 -19.46
N GLU A 91 -1.05 -27.79 -20.55
CA GLU A 91 0.30 -28.39 -20.60
C GLU A 91 1.40 -27.41 -21.04
N THR A 92 1.01 -26.30 -21.66
CA THR A 92 1.91 -25.26 -22.19
C THR A 92 1.29 -23.88 -21.99
N VAL A 93 2.13 -22.85 -21.81
CA VAL A 93 1.69 -21.45 -21.72
C VAL A 93 0.97 -20.98 -22.99
N HIS A 94 1.29 -21.59 -24.14
CA HIS A 94 0.68 -21.27 -25.43
C HIS A 94 -0.78 -21.71 -25.53
N ASN A 95 -1.26 -22.59 -24.63
CA ASN A 95 -2.67 -22.98 -24.56
C ASN A 95 -3.55 -21.95 -23.83
N LEU A 96 -2.98 -20.86 -23.31
CA LEU A 96 -3.75 -19.77 -22.72
C LEU A 96 -4.67 -19.11 -23.77
N GLN A 97 -5.92 -18.87 -23.39
CA GLN A 97 -7.00 -18.33 -24.22
C GLN A 97 -7.90 -17.41 -23.38
N GLN A 98 -8.73 -16.58 -24.02
CA GLN A 98 -9.67 -15.67 -23.35
C GLN A 98 -10.65 -16.38 -22.40
N ARG A 99 -11.13 -17.57 -22.77
CA ARG A 99 -12.05 -18.37 -21.93
C ARG A 99 -11.43 -18.72 -20.56
N HIS A 100 -10.13 -18.99 -20.51
CA HIS A 100 -9.42 -19.30 -19.25
C HIS A 100 -9.36 -18.08 -18.34
N VAL A 101 -9.19 -16.89 -18.93
CA VAL A 101 -9.17 -15.63 -18.16
C VAL A 101 -10.54 -15.30 -17.59
N HIS A 102 -11.63 -15.56 -18.33
CA HIS A 102 -13.01 -15.41 -17.83
C HIS A 102 -13.27 -16.33 -16.63
N VAL A 103 -12.90 -17.61 -16.73
CA VAL A 103 -13.09 -18.57 -15.64
C VAL A 103 -12.31 -18.15 -14.39
N LEU A 104 -11.06 -17.72 -14.56
CA LEU A 104 -10.26 -17.19 -13.45
C LEU A 104 -10.89 -15.96 -12.81
N ALA A 105 -11.27 -14.98 -13.63
CA ALA A 105 -11.86 -13.72 -13.17
C ALA A 105 -13.16 -13.97 -12.41
N LYS A 106 -14.06 -14.81 -12.95
CA LYS A 106 -15.28 -15.26 -12.26
C LYS A 106 -14.97 -15.91 -10.91
N SER A 107 -14.03 -16.86 -10.85
CA SER A 107 -13.66 -17.50 -9.58
C SER A 107 -13.08 -16.50 -8.57
N TRP A 108 -12.31 -15.51 -9.03
CA TRP A 108 -11.77 -14.47 -8.16
C TRP A 108 -12.85 -13.54 -7.61
N GLU A 109 -13.87 -13.21 -8.40
CA GLU A 109 -15.05 -12.45 -7.94
C GLU A 109 -15.85 -13.24 -6.90
N GLU A 110 -16.15 -14.51 -7.17
CA GLU A 110 -16.91 -15.39 -6.25
C GLU A 110 -16.18 -15.57 -4.90
N ARG A 111 -14.85 -15.52 -4.92
CA ARG A 111 -14.00 -15.57 -3.71
C ARG A 111 -13.81 -14.21 -3.03
N GLY A 112 -14.40 -13.14 -3.56
CA GLY A 112 -14.32 -11.79 -2.99
C GLY A 112 -12.92 -11.16 -3.03
N LEU A 113 -12.09 -11.48 -4.03
CA LEU A 113 -10.78 -10.85 -4.17
C LEU A 113 -10.91 -9.35 -4.44
N SER A 114 -10.01 -8.54 -3.88
CA SER A 114 -10.03 -7.09 -4.10
C SER A 114 -9.88 -6.70 -5.58
N ALA A 115 -10.49 -5.58 -5.96
CA ALA A 115 -10.37 -5.01 -7.30
C ALA A 115 -8.92 -4.82 -7.77
N SER A 116 -8.03 -4.43 -6.85
CA SER A 116 -6.60 -4.31 -7.15
C SER A 116 -5.97 -5.66 -7.46
N THR A 117 -6.32 -6.70 -6.72
CA THR A 117 -5.82 -8.06 -6.92
C THR A 117 -6.25 -8.60 -8.29
N ILE A 118 -7.55 -8.54 -8.61
CA ILE A 118 -8.11 -9.04 -9.88
C ILE A 118 -7.47 -8.30 -11.06
N ALA A 119 -7.49 -6.95 -11.04
CA ALA A 119 -6.91 -6.14 -12.10
C ALA A 119 -5.40 -6.41 -12.30
N ASN A 120 -4.64 -6.62 -11.22
CA ASN A 120 -3.21 -6.91 -11.29
C ASN A 120 -2.93 -8.31 -11.87
N ARG A 121 -3.70 -9.33 -11.48
CA ARG A 121 -3.55 -10.69 -12.04
C ARG A 121 -3.88 -10.71 -13.54
N ILE A 122 -4.99 -10.08 -13.94
CA ILE A 122 -5.34 -9.91 -15.37
C ILE A 122 -4.24 -9.14 -16.11
N SER A 123 -3.66 -8.10 -15.50
CA SER A 123 -2.54 -7.38 -16.13
C SER A 123 -1.29 -8.23 -16.32
N CYS A 124 -1.01 -9.20 -15.44
CA CYS A 124 0.10 -10.13 -15.61
C CYS A 124 -0.20 -11.13 -16.74
N LEU A 125 -1.41 -11.67 -16.78
CA LEU A 125 -1.86 -12.56 -17.85
C LEU A 125 -1.83 -11.85 -19.21
N ARG A 126 -2.21 -10.56 -19.27
CA ARG A 126 -2.08 -9.73 -20.48
C ARG A 126 -0.62 -9.58 -20.92
N ALA A 127 0.31 -9.36 -19.98
CA ALA A 127 1.72 -9.32 -20.32
C ALA A 127 2.18 -10.66 -20.91
N LEU A 128 1.78 -11.78 -20.29
CA LEU A 128 2.07 -13.12 -20.81
C LEU A 128 1.48 -13.33 -22.21
N SER A 129 0.25 -12.87 -22.49
CA SER A 129 -0.34 -13.03 -23.83
C SER A 129 0.48 -12.35 -24.92
N ILE A 130 1.06 -11.19 -24.63
CA ILE A 130 1.97 -10.49 -25.54
C ILE A 130 3.24 -11.33 -25.78
N TRP A 131 3.82 -11.90 -24.71
CA TRP A 131 5.03 -12.70 -24.78
C TRP A 131 4.89 -13.98 -25.60
N ILE A 132 3.73 -14.62 -25.56
CA ILE A 132 3.44 -15.85 -26.32
C ILE A 132 2.91 -15.57 -27.75
N GLY A 133 3.07 -14.34 -28.25
CA GLY A 133 2.66 -13.97 -29.61
C GLY A 133 1.15 -13.77 -29.80
N LYS A 134 0.40 -13.54 -28.72
CA LYS A 134 -1.06 -13.28 -28.74
C LYS A 134 -1.40 -11.87 -28.21
N PRO A 135 -0.88 -10.79 -28.84
CA PRO A 135 -1.26 -9.43 -28.47
C PRO A 135 -2.77 -9.21 -28.69
N GLY A 136 -3.39 -8.38 -27.86
CA GLY A 136 -4.83 -8.11 -27.95
C GLY A 136 -5.75 -9.21 -27.41
N MET A 137 -5.24 -10.44 -27.16
CA MET A 137 -6.02 -11.53 -26.58
C MET A 137 -6.65 -11.14 -25.24
N ILE A 138 -5.93 -10.42 -24.39
CA ILE A 138 -6.43 -9.98 -23.08
C ILE A 138 -6.56 -8.46 -23.09
N GLN A 139 -7.79 -7.98 -23.22
CA GLN A 139 -8.13 -6.55 -23.21
C GLN A 139 -8.26 -6.01 -21.78
N LYS A 140 -9.20 -5.10 -21.48
CA LYS A 140 -9.33 -4.46 -20.16
C LYS A 140 -9.85 -5.48 -19.13
N ALA A 141 -9.57 -5.24 -17.85
CA ALA A 141 -10.00 -6.16 -16.78
C ALA A 141 -11.54 -6.28 -16.71
N ALA A 142 -12.25 -5.18 -16.98
CA ALA A 142 -13.71 -5.12 -17.01
C ALA A 142 -14.34 -6.07 -18.03
N ASP A 143 -13.59 -6.44 -19.08
CA ASP A 143 -14.08 -7.31 -20.16
C ASP A 143 -14.09 -8.79 -19.76
N PHE A 144 -13.55 -9.15 -18.58
CA PHE A 144 -13.42 -10.54 -18.12
C PHE A 144 -14.19 -10.84 -16.83
N VAL A 145 -14.75 -9.81 -16.18
CA VAL A 145 -15.49 -9.93 -14.92
C VAL A 145 -16.98 -9.78 -15.16
N ASN A 146 -17.79 -10.34 -14.27
CA ASN A 146 -19.24 -10.21 -14.33
C ASN A 146 -19.69 -8.81 -13.90
N ASP A 147 -19.10 -8.26 -12.84
CA ASP A 147 -19.35 -6.88 -12.40
C ASP A 147 -18.15 -5.98 -12.73
N PRO A 148 -18.26 -5.04 -13.68
CA PRO A 148 -17.18 -4.10 -13.97
C PRO A 148 -16.70 -3.28 -12.75
N ASN A 149 -17.53 -3.11 -11.71
CA ASN A 149 -17.12 -2.45 -10.48
C ASN A 149 -16.16 -3.31 -9.64
N SER A 150 -16.19 -4.64 -9.78
CA SER A 150 -15.30 -5.57 -9.07
C SER A 150 -13.82 -5.37 -9.43
N VAL A 151 -13.52 -4.67 -10.52
CA VAL A 151 -12.16 -4.30 -10.96
C VAL A 151 -11.89 -2.79 -10.95
N ARG A 152 -12.88 -1.99 -10.54
CA ARG A 152 -12.74 -0.53 -10.43
C ARG A 152 -11.90 -0.20 -9.21
N ARG A 153 -10.65 0.23 -9.44
CA ARG A 153 -9.72 0.56 -8.36
C ARG A 153 -9.94 1.98 -7.84
N MET A 154 -10.48 2.10 -6.64
CA MET A 154 -10.40 3.35 -5.88
C MET A 154 -8.93 3.61 -5.51
N GLN A 155 -8.43 4.81 -5.85
CA GLN A 155 -7.05 5.22 -5.53
C GLN A 155 -6.97 5.98 -4.20
N ALA A 156 -8.07 6.59 -3.78
CA ALA A 156 -8.16 7.26 -2.49
C ALA A 156 -8.41 6.24 -1.38
N THR A 157 -7.77 6.41 -0.24
CA THR A 157 -8.13 5.66 0.96
C THR A 157 -9.46 6.17 1.52
N THR A 158 -10.30 5.26 1.99
CA THR A 158 -11.60 5.55 2.61
C THR A 158 -11.57 5.35 4.12
N GLU A 159 -10.49 4.78 4.64
CA GLU A 159 -10.30 4.45 6.05
C GLU A 159 -8.94 4.96 6.51
N ASP A 160 -8.87 5.46 7.75
CA ASP A 160 -7.59 5.81 8.35
C ASP A 160 -6.86 4.52 8.77
N LYS A 161 -5.71 4.28 8.14
CA LYS A 161 -4.85 3.12 8.37
C LYS A 161 -3.73 3.40 9.36
N SER A 162 -3.79 4.55 10.02
CA SER A 162 -2.88 4.94 11.08
C SER A 162 -3.03 4.03 12.30
N TRP A 163 -1.99 3.92 13.12
CA TRP A 163 -2.05 3.10 14.32
C TRP A 163 -2.93 3.74 15.40
N THR A 164 -2.94 5.07 15.48
CA THR A 164 -3.82 5.80 16.39
C THR A 164 -5.29 5.52 16.07
N ALA A 165 -5.69 5.46 14.79
CA ALA A 165 -7.06 5.12 14.41
C ALA A 165 -7.48 3.70 14.82
N ALA A 166 -6.52 2.78 14.96
CA ALA A 166 -6.75 1.43 15.47
C ALA A 166 -6.69 1.34 17.02
N GLY A 167 -6.58 2.48 17.72
CA GLY A 167 -6.50 2.52 19.19
C GLY A 167 -5.18 2.00 19.76
N ILE A 168 -4.11 1.94 18.94
CA ILE A 168 -2.80 1.45 19.37
C ILE A 168 -1.99 2.60 19.94
N ASP A 169 -1.49 2.46 21.18
CA ASP A 169 -0.42 3.31 21.69
C ASP A 169 0.87 3.02 20.91
N ILE A 170 1.20 3.94 20.01
CA ILE A 170 2.32 3.81 19.08
C ILE A 170 3.64 3.71 19.82
N HIS A 171 3.85 4.57 20.82
CA HIS A 171 5.13 4.62 21.53
C HIS A 171 5.33 3.38 22.39
N ALA A 172 4.29 2.94 23.12
CA ALA A 172 4.35 1.72 23.90
C ALA A 172 4.61 0.48 23.03
N MET A 173 3.92 0.36 21.89
CA MET A 173 4.12 -0.76 20.95
C MET A 173 5.53 -0.77 20.34
N ILE A 174 6.04 0.39 19.93
CA ILE A 174 7.41 0.49 19.40
C ILE A 174 8.44 0.16 20.48
N SER A 175 8.26 0.65 21.72
CA SER A 175 9.15 0.32 22.84
C SER A 175 9.17 -1.18 23.14
N LEU A 176 8.01 -1.86 23.09
CA LEU A 176 7.92 -3.30 23.28
C LEU A 176 8.68 -4.07 22.17
N VAL A 177 8.51 -3.64 20.91
CA VAL A 177 9.25 -4.21 19.76
C VAL A 177 10.76 -3.97 19.93
N GLU A 178 11.18 -2.77 20.33
CA GLU A 178 12.58 -2.40 20.49
C GLU A 178 13.28 -3.18 21.61
N GLN A 179 12.57 -3.48 22.70
CA GLN A 179 13.08 -4.36 23.77
C GLN A 179 13.40 -5.77 23.24
N HIS A 180 12.61 -6.28 22.29
CA HIS A 180 12.85 -7.57 21.67
C HIS A 180 13.91 -7.51 20.55
N ASP A 181 13.84 -6.48 19.71
CA ASP A 181 14.76 -6.26 18.59
C ASP A 181 15.00 -4.76 18.41
N LYS A 182 16.14 -4.29 18.95
CA LYS A 182 16.54 -2.88 18.93
C LYS A 182 16.57 -2.29 17.51
N ARG A 183 16.99 -3.08 16.52
CA ARG A 183 17.12 -2.62 15.13
C ARG A 183 15.76 -2.47 14.48
N VAL A 184 14.85 -3.43 14.68
CA VAL A 184 13.47 -3.31 14.18
C VAL A 184 12.72 -2.19 14.88
N GLY A 185 12.92 -2.01 16.19
CA GLY A 185 12.40 -0.86 16.94
C GLY A 185 12.83 0.48 16.34
N LEU A 186 14.13 0.66 16.08
CA LEU A 186 14.67 1.85 15.41
C LEU A 186 14.08 2.04 14.00
N GLN A 187 13.91 0.96 13.23
CA GLN A 187 13.28 1.02 11.91
C GLN A 187 11.83 1.52 12.00
N LEU A 188 11.04 1.06 13.00
CA LEU A 188 9.69 1.56 13.23
C LEU A 188 9.68 3.05 13.63
N LYS A 189 10.61 3.47 14.51
CA LYS A 189 10.76 4.89 14.87
C LYS A 189 11.01 5.77 13.64
N LEU A 190 11.90 5.33 12.73
CA LEU A 190 12.17 6.06 11.49
C LEU A 190 10.96 6.07 10.53
N MET A 191 10.19 4.98 10.49
CA MET A 191 8.94 4.95 9.71
C MET A 191 7.90 5.92 10.26
N LEU A 192 7.78 6.05 11.58
CA LEU A 192 6.89 7.02 12.23
C LEU A 192 7.37 8.47 12.03
N ALA A 193 8.66 8.73 12.23
CA ALA A 193 9.21 10.08 12.24
C ALA A 193 9.37 10.71 10.85
N PHE A 194 9.57 9.89 9.80
CA PHE A 194 9.86 10.37 8.44
C PHE A 194 8.98 9.74 7.36
N GLY A 195 7.96 8.99 7.78
CA GLY A 195 7.09 8.26 6.88
C GLY A 195 7.82 7.24 6.01
N LEU A 196 8.96 6.67 6.42
CA LEU A 196 9.72 5.76 5.56
C LEU A 196 8.91 4.49 5.21
N ARG A 197 9.15 3.93 4.03
CA ARG A 197 8.69 2.57 3.71
C ARG A 197 9.55 1.56 4.46
N ARG A 198 9.00 0.37 4.75
CA ARG A 198 9.74 -0.75 5.38
C ARG A 198 11.15 -0.94 4.80
N LYS A 199 11.25 -1.05 3.47
CA LYS A 199 12.54 -1.27 2.80
C LYS A 199 13.49 -0.07 2.93
N GLU A 200 12.96 1.14 2.89
CA GLU A 200 13.74 2.38 3.09
C GLU A 200 14.28 2.42 4.53
N ALA A 201 13.46 2.04 5.53
CA ALA A 201 13.88 1.97 6.93
C ALA A 201 14.95 0.88 7.15
N VAL A 202 14.75 -0.34 6.63
CA VAL A 202 15.73 -1.44 6.76
C VAL A 202 17.08 -1.09 6.11
N MET A 203 17.06 -0.37 4.98
CA MET A 203 18.27 0.04 4.26
C MET A 203 18.80 1.41 4.70
N PHE A 204 18.25 2.01 5.74
CA PHE A 204 18.57 3.39 6.13
C PHE A 204 20.03 3.50 6.59
N ARG A 205 20.77 4.45 6.00
CA ARG A 205 22.18 4.74 6.30
C ARG A 205 22.28 6.10 6.98
N PRO A 206 22.29 6.18 8.32
CA PRO A 206 22.08 7.45 9.02
C PRO A 206 23.19 8.47 8.76
N LEU A 207 24.45 8.02 8.66
CA LEU A 207 25.60 8.88 8.38
C LEU A 207 25.61 9.46 6.95
N GLN A 208 24.95 8.82 5.99
CA GLN A 208 24.79 9.34 4.62
C GLN A 208 23.50 10.10 4.40
N ALA A 209 22.45 9.71 5.12
CA ALA A 209 21.13 10.27 4.94
C ALA A 209 21.03 11.67 5.54
N ASP A 210 21.71 11.95 6.67
CA ASP A 210 21.62 13.25 7.33
C ASP A 210 22.25 14.37 6.49
N MET A 211 21.46 15.41 6.21
CA MET A 211 21.85 16.61 5.47
C MET A 211 21.87 17.85 6.38
N GLY A 212 21.91 17.68 7.70
CA GLY A 212 21.61 18.77 8.63
C GLY A 212 20.09 18.89 8.71
N ALA A 213 19.48 19.95 8.18
CA ALA A 213 18.03 20.23 8.33
C ALA A 213 17.07 19.21 7.67
N ALA A 214 17.56 18.14 7.04
CA ALA A 214 16.75 17.16 6.34
C ALA A 214 17.46 15.79 6.27
N ILE A 215 16.72 14.75 5.87
CA ILE A 215 17.30 13.48 5.44
C ILE A 215 17.10 13.22 3.95
N ARG A 216 18.11 12.65 3.31
CA ARG A 216 18.01 12.07 1.97
C ARG A 216 17.57 10.62 2.04
N VAL A 217 16.38 10.34 1.50
CA VAL A 217 15.87 8.97 1.36
C VAL A 217 16.18 8.47 -0.05
N ARG A 218 17.26 7.71 -0.18
CA ARG A 218 17.72 7.13 -1.45
C ARG A 218 17.50 5.62 -1.52
N ASP A 219 17.99 4.93 -0.51
CA ASP A 219 18.06 3.48 -0.49
C ASP A 219 16.70 2.84 -0.20
N GLY A 220 16.42 1.71 -0.86
CA GLY A 220 15.14 1.00 -0.70
C GLY A 220 13.92 1.70 -1.32
N THR A 221 14.11 2.83 -2.01
CA THR A 221 13.02 3.59 -2.64
C THR A 221 12.36 2.82 -3.78
N LYS A 222 11.04 2.92 -3.88
CA LYS A 222 10.29 2.27 -4.95
C LYS A 222 10.60 2.91 -6.30
N GLY A 223 11.25 2.16 -7.18
CA GLY A 223 11.57 2.60 -8.54
C GLY A 223 12.75 3.56 -8.63
N GLY A 224 13.60 3.62 -7.60
CA GLY A 224 14.81 4.46 -7.56
C GLY A 224 14.53 5.96 -7.41
N ARG A 225 13.38 6.32 -6.82
CA ARG A 225 12.98 7.71 -6.66
C ARG A 225 13.45 8.23 -5.32
N GLU A 226 14.59 8.91 -5.35
CA GLU A 226 15.13 9.61 -4.20
C GLU A 226 14.24 10.82 -3.83
N ARG A 227 14.26 11.17 -2.55
CA ARG A 227 13.59 12.37 -2.02
C ARG A 227 14.31 12.91 -0.80
N VAL A 228 13.99 14.15 -0.45
CA VAL A 228 14.43 14.80 0.80
C VAL A 228 13.21 14.95 1.70
N VAL A 229 13.36 14.65 2.99
CA VAL A 229 12.33 14.86 4.02
C VAL A 229 12.92 15.77 5.09
N LEU A 230 12.25 16.89 5.40
CA LEU A 230 12.77 17.86 6.36
C LEU A 230 12.68 17.32 7.80
N LEU A 231 13.57 17.83 8.65
CA LEU A 231 13.48 17.66 10.10
C LEU A 231 12.74 18.88 10.66
N GLU A 232 11.53 18.66 11.14
CA GLU A 232 10.60 19.68 11.64
C GLU A 232 10.57 19.74 13.18
N THR A 233 11.12 18.73 13.86
CA THR A 233 11.09 18.63 15.33
C THR A 233 12.45 18.27 15.93
N ALA A 234 12.69 18.67 17.18
CA ALA A 234 13.87 18.24 17.94
C ALA A 234 13.91 16.72 18.11
N ALA A 235 12.76 16.07 18.32
CA ALA A 235 12.68 14.61 18.44
C ALA A 235 13.15 13.88 17.16
N GLN A 236 12.90 14.44 15.97
CA GLN A 236 13.46 13.90 14.72
C GLN A 236 14.99 14.05 14.65
N ARG A 237 15.55 15.16 15.17
CA ARG A 237 17.01 15.33 15.28
C ARG A 237 17.59 14.26 16.19
N ASP A 238 17.06 14.13 17.40
CA ASP A 238 17.52 13.17 18.40
C ASP A 238 17.47 11.74 17.87
N LEU A 239 16.43 11.40 17.10
CA LEU A 239 16.30 10.09 16.47
C LEU A 239 17.40 9.83 15.42
N ILE A 240 17.75 10.84 14.61
CA ILE A 240 18.83 10.70 13.62
C ILE A 240 20.18 10.57 14.32
N ASP A 241 20.42 11.37 15.35
CA ASP A 241 21.67 11.28 16.11
C ASP A 241 21.79 9.94 16.84
N TYR A 242 20.70 9.44 17.44
CA TYR A 242 20.64 8.06 17.96
C TYR A 242 20.89 7.01 16.86
N ALA A 243 20.29 7.16 15.68
CA ALA A 243 20.51 6.22 14.59
C ALA A 243 21.99 6.16 14.17
N LYS A 244 22.69 7.30 14.15
CA LYS A 244 24.14 7.35 13.85
C LYS A 244 24.97 6.56 14.85
N THR A 245 24.58 6.50 16.13
CA THR A 245 25.34 5.71 17.13
C THR A 245 25.19 4.20 16.93
N THR A 246 24.28 3.74 16.06
CA THR A 246 24.05 2.31 15.78
C THR A 246 24.89 1.75 14.64
N VAL A 247 25.70 2.60 14.00
CA VAL A 247 26.59 2.25 12.88
C VAL A 247 27.98 2.83 13.12
N SER A 248 29.01 2.23 12.53
CA SER A 248 30.39 2.71 12.65
C SER A 248 30.95 3.28 11.35
N LYS A 249 30.38 2.94 10.20
CA LYS A 249 30.87 3.37 8.88
C LYS A 249 29.80 4.11 8.08
N VAL A 250 30.24 5.06 7.26
CA VAL A 250 29.35 5.90 6.43
C VAL A 250 28.42 5.07 5.53
N ASN A 251 28.91 3.94 4.97
CA ASN A 251 28.13 3.06 4.09
C ASN A 251 27.27 2.02 4.83
N GLU A 252 27.32 1.97 6.15
CA GLU A 252 26.61 0.98 6.96
C GLU A 252 25.14 1.39 7.16
N HIS A 253 24.24 0.43 7.02
CA HIS A 253 22.81 0.62 7.25
C HIS A 253 22.39 0.10 8.62
N ILE A 254 21.28 0.58 9.15
CA ILE A 254 20.75 0.15 10.47
C ILE A 254 20.24 -1.29 10.51
N GLY A 255 20.05 -1.93 9.35
CA GLY A 255 19.80 -3.37 9.24
C GLY A 255 20.88 -4.21 9.93
N HIS A 256 20.56 -5.46 10.24
CA HIS A 256 21.52 -6.35 10.92
C HIS A 256 22.76 -6.60 10.04
N PRO A 257 23.99 -6.44 10.55
CA PRO A 257 25.21 -6.52 9.73
C PRO A 257 25.42 -7.92 9.12
N ASP A 258 25.03 -8.97 9.83
CA ASP A 258 25.19 -10.36 9.38
C ASP A 258 24.07 -10.86 8.47
N LEU A 259 23.09 -10.01 8.13
CA LEU A 259 21.96 -10.40 7.30
C LEU A 259 22.03 -9.70 5.94
N ASN A 260 21.84 -10.47 4.88
CA ASN A 260 21.54 -9.86 3.59
C ASN A 260 20.15 -9.18 3.62
N LEU A 261 19.84 -8.39 2.59
CA LEU A 261 18.60 -7.62 2.55
C LEU A 261 17.34 -8.48 2.64
N GLU A 262 17.32 -9.65 2.00
CA GLU A 262 16.17 -10.56 2.04
C GLU A 262 15.96 -11.09 3.47
N GLN A 263 17.04 -11.54 4.12
CA GLN A 263 17.03 -12.01 5.49
C GLN A 263 16.64 -10.89 6.48
N ALA A 264 17.13 -9.67 6.28
CA ALA A 264 16.78 -8.51 7.11
C ALA A 264 15.29 -8.15 6.98
N ILE A 265 14.74 -8.18 5.76
CA ILE A 265 13.31 -7.97 5.52
C ILE A 265 12.48 -9.11 6.12
N ARG A 266 12.93 -10.36 6.02
CA ARG A 266 12.27 -11.51 6.63
C ARG A 266 12.27 -11.39 8.17
N ARG A 267 13.38 -10.98 8.77
CA ARG A 267 13.48 -10.72 10.20
C ARG A 267 12.51 -9.62 10.64
N PHE A 268 12.44 -8.50 9.89
CA PHE A 268 11.45 -7.46 10.14
C PHE A 268 10.03 -8.01 10.15
N ASN A 269 9.65 -8.77 9.12
CA ASN A 269 8.29 -9.33 9.02
C ASN A 269 7.99 -10.32 10.16
N TYR A 270 8.96 -11.18 10.49
CA TYR A 270 8.84 -12.09 11.64
C TYR A 270 8.56 -11.34 12.94
N VAL A 271 9.28 -10.23 13.19
CA VAL A 271 9.04 -9.40 14.38
C VAL A 271 7.65 -8.77 14.33
N MET A 272 7.18 -8.27 13.17
CA MET A 272 5.82 -7.76 13.04
C MET A 272 4.78 -8.82 13.36
N GLU A 273 4.92 -10.03 12.82
CA GLU A 273 4.02 -11.17 13.08
C GLU A 273 4.02 -11.55 14.56
N LYS A 274 5.20 -11.61 15.19
CA LYS A 274 5.35 -11.95 16.61
C LYS A 274 4.61 -10.99 17.55
N PHE A 275 4.59 -9.71 17.21
CA PHE A 275 3.87 -8.68 17.98
C PHE A 275 2.43 -8.46 17.50
N GLY A 276 1.93 -9.31 16.59
CA GLY A 276 0.57 -9.19 16.07
C GLY A 276 0.34 -7.96 15.17
N ILE A 277 1.41 -7.27 14.72
CA ILE A 277 1.37 -6.13 13.81
C ILE A 277 1.07 -6.64 12.39
N THR A 278 -0.12 -7.22 12.25
CA THR A 278 -0.69 -7.79 11.04
C THR A 278 -2.17 -7.45 11.00
N HIS A 279 -2.71 -7.36 9.79
CA HIS A 279 -4.13 -7.06 9.61
C HIS A 279 -5.04 -8.12 10.28
N ARG A 280 -4.57 -9.37 10.39
CA ARG A 280 -5.35 -10.45 11.01
C ARG A 280 -5.43 -10.32 12.53
N ALA A 281 -4.35 -9.91 13.18
CA ALA A 281 -4.26 -9.91 14.64
C ALA A 281 -4.70 -8.56 15.22
N LEU A 282 -3.97 -7.47 14.92
CA LEU A 282 -4.27 -6.14 15.46
C LEU A 282 -4.97 -5.20 14.46
N GLY A 283 -5.33 -5.67 13.26
CA GLY A 283 -5.92 -4.82 12.22
C GLY A 283 -4.94 -3.82 11.59
N ILE A 284 -3.67 -3.82 12.00
CA ILE A 284 -2.65 -2.86 11.56
C ILE A 284 -1.50 -3.52 10.80
N THR A 285 -0.70 -2.70 10.12
CA THR A 285 0.60 -3.12 9.55
C THR A 285 1.63 -2.05 9.85
N SER A 286 2.93 -2.36 9.72
CA SER A 286 3.97 -1.33 9.86
C SER A 286 3.82 -0.17 8.87
N HIS A 287 3.21 -0.40 7.69
CA HIS A 287 2.92 0.67 6.75
C HIS A 287 1.92 1.70 7.30
N GLY A 288 1.12 1.33 8.30
CA GLY A 288 0.25 2.25 9.03
C GLY A 288 0.98 3.41 9.70
N LEU A 289 2.25 3.23 10.11
CA LEU A 289 3.07 4.34 10.65
C LEU A 289 3.37 5.41 9.59
N ARG A 290 3.47 5.03 8.32
CA ARG A 290 3.58 5.99 7.24
C ARG A 290 2.26 6.69 6.95
N HIS A 291 1.13 6.01 7.12
CA HIS A 291 -0.18 6.67 7.09
C HIS A 291 -0.29 7.67 8.25
N GLN A 292 0.13 7.29 9.46
CA GLN A 292 0.20 8.17 10.62
C GLN A 292 0.98 9.46 10.29
N PHE A 293 2.26 9.33 9.92
CA PHE A 293 3.12 10.46 9.57
C PHE A 293 2.50 11.41 8.54
N LEU A 294 1.97 10.87 7.43
CA LEU A 294 1.46 11.71 6.34
C LEU A 294 0.11 12.37 6.67
N ASN A 295 -0.70 11.77 7.54
CA ASN A 295 -1.91 12.41 8.05
C ASN A 295 -1.57 13.48 9.10
N ASP A 296 -0.62 13.22 10.00
CA ASP A 296 -0.17 14.20 11.00
C ASP A 296 0.49 15.40 10.32
N LEU A 297 1.29 15.18 9.27
CA LEU A 297 1.85 16.24 8.44
C LEU A 297 0.75 17.09 7.76
N TYR A 298 -0.31 16.44 7.25
CA TYR A 298 -1.45 17.17 6.69
C TYR A 298 -2.08 18.10 7.74
N GLU A 299 -2.29 17.58 8.94
CA GLU A 299 -2.86 18.32 10.07
C GLU A 299 -1.99 19.49 10.48
N THR A 300 -0.68 19.29 10.60
CA THR A 300 0.28 20.37 10.90
C THR A 300 0.25 21.47 9.84
N LEU A 301 0.17 21.11 8.56
CA LEU A 301 0.21 22.08 7.46
C LEU A 301 -1.11 22.85 7.28
N THR A 302 -2.24 22.22 7.62
CA THR A 302 -3.58 22.78 7.32
C THR A 302 -4.34 23.25 8.56
N GLY A 303 -3.88 22.87 9.75
CA GLY A 303 -4.57 23.11 11.02
C GLY A 303 -5.80 22.22 11.24
N VAL A 304 -6.12 21.29 10.31
CA VAL A 304 -7.33 20.46 10.38
C VAL A 304 -7.05 18.99 10.03
N PRO A 305 -7.86 18.04 10.55
CA PRO A 305 -7.74 16.64 10.17
C PRO A 305 -7.81 16.41 8.66
N SER A 306 -7.08 15.38 8.22
CA SER A 306 -7.09 14.94 6.83
C SER A 306 -8.47 14.43 6.40
N PRO A 307 -8.78 14.40 5.08
CA PRO A 307 -10.08 13.94 4.59
C PRO A 307 -10.52 12.56 5.09
N VAL A 308 -9.57 11.64 5.33
CA VAL A 308 -9.87 10.30 5.83
C VAL A 308 -10.05 10.24 7.35
N ARG A 309 -9.49 11.20 8.08
CA ARG A 309 -9.67 11.35 9.55
C ARG A 309 -10.89 12.19 9.91
N SER A 310 -11.32 13.07 9.02
CA SER A 310 -12.56 13.84 9.19
C SER A 310 -13.18 14.16 7.84
N THR A 311 -14.46 13.82 7.67
CA THR A 311 -15.16 14.01 6.40
C THR A 311 -15.61 15.45 6.14
N ASN A 312 -15.71 16.27 7.19
CA ASN A 312 -16.42 17.56 7.11
C ASN A 312 -15.49 18.76 7.30
N VAL A 313 -14.40 18.61 8.06
CA VAL A 313 -13.54 19.75 8.42
C VAL A 313 -12.65 20.16 7.25
N THR A 314 -12.19 19.22 6.43
CA THR A 314 -11.38 19.54 5.24
C THR A 314 -12.17 20.31 4.16
N ALA A 315 -13.50 20.32 4.21
CA ALA A 315 -14.29 21.17 3.32
C ALA A 315 -14.13 22.66 3.66
N GLN A 316 -13.76 22.99 4.91
CA GLN A 316 -13.73 24.34 5.45
C GLN A 316 -12.43 25.11 5.15
N ILE A 317 -11.35 24.41 4.76
CA ILE A 317 -10.11 25.06 4.33
C ILE A 317 -10.19 25.46 2.85
N ASP A 318 -9.46 26.50 2.45
CA ASP A 318 -9.39 26.87 1.04
C ASP A 318 -8.66 25.81 0.20
N GLN A 319 -8.93 25.82 -1.12
CA GLN A 319 -8.37 24.83 -2.03
C GLN A 319 -6.84 24.94 -2.18
N LEU A 320 -6.28 26.15 -2.10
CA LEU A 320 -4.84 26.35 -2.23
C LEU A 320 -4.10 25.73 -1.04
N THR A 321 -4.56 25.96 0.19
CA THR A 321 -4.03 25.33 1.41
C THR A 321 -4.09 23.80 1.32
N HIS A 322 -5.23 23.26 0.86
CA HIS A 322 -5.37 21.82 0.64
C HIS A 322 -4.35 21.27 -0.36
N ASP A 323 -4.17 21.93 -1.51
CA ASP A 323 -3.28 21.46 -2.56
C ASP A 323 -1.79 21.66 -2.22
N LEU A 324 -1.44 22.70 -1.47
CA LEU A 324 -0.08 22.86 -0.93
C LEU A 324 0.26 21.72 0.04
N ALA A 325 -0.65 21.36 0.94
CA ALA A 325 -0.46 20.22 1.84
C ALA A 325 -0.32 18.91 1.05
N ARG A 326 -1.15 18.68 0.03
CA ARG A 326 -1.06 17.50 -0.86
C ARG A 326 0.25 17.46 -1.63
N SER A 327 0.75 18.61 -2.07
CA SER A 327 2.03 18.73 -2.76
C SER A 327 3.17 18.29 -1.83
N ARG A 328 3.21 18.83 -0.60
CA ARG A 328 4.20 18.46 0.41
C ARG A 328 4.13 16.96 0.75
N ILE A 329 2.94 16.44 1.02
CA ILE A 329 2.73 15.01 1.28
C ILE A 329 3.17 14.15 0.11
N SER A 330 2.89 14.56 -1.13
CA SER A 330 3.34 13.83 -2.32
C SER A 330 4.87 13.78 -2.38
N GLN A 331 5.55 14.91 -2.13
CA GLN A 331 7.01 14.99 -2.12
C GLN A 331 7.61 14.10 -1.03
N ASP A 332 7.15 14.22 0.22
CA ASP A 332 7.63 13.42 1.37
C ASP A 332 7.27 11.94 1.21
N ALA A 333 6.23 11.64 0.42
CA ALA A 333 5.88 10.29 0.04
C ALA A 333 6.73 9.73 -1.14
N GLY A 334 7.52 10.54 -1.84
CA GLY A 334 8.32 10.13 -2.99
C GLY A 334 7.52 10.02 -4.29
N HIS A 335 6.57 10.93 -4.47
CA HIS A 335 5.66 11.00 -5.60
C HIS A 335 5.66 12.40 -6.21
N THR A 336 5.45 12.47 -7.53
CA THR A 336 5.38 13.74 -8.28
C THR A 336 3.95 14.21 -8.55
N ARG A 337 2.94 13.37 -8.25
CA ARG A 337 1.53 13.65 -8.59
C ARG A 337 0.73 13.86 -7.32
N LEU A 338 0.10 15.03 -7.20
CA LEU A 338 -0.79 15.39 -6.08
C LEU A 338 -1.82 14.31 -5.79
N ALA A 339 -2.46 13.72 -6.81
CA ALA A 339 -3.48 12.70 -6.65
C ALA A 339 -3.03 11.44 -5.87
N ILE A 340 -1.72 11.19 -5.77
CA ILE A 340 -1.21 10.04 -5.00
C ILE A 340 -1.30 10.28 -3.49
N SER A 341 -1.30 11.54 -3.04
CA SER A 341 -1.52 11.88 -1.62
C SER A 341 -2.84 11.28 -1.10
N ASN A 342 -3.87 11.21 -1.95
CA ASN A 342 -5.18 10.67 -1.60
C ASN A 342 -5.13 9.19 -1.14
N ALA A 343 -4.11 8.43 -1.54
CA ALA A 343 -3.91 7.08 -1.05
C ALA A 343 -3.56 7.02 0.44
N TYR A 344 -3.11 8.13 1.03
CA TYR A 344 -2.76 8.26 2.43
C TYR A 344 -3.78 9.09 3.22
N ILE A 345 -4.19 10.24 2.67
CA ILE A 345 -5.04 11.22 3.36
C ILE A 345 -6.52 11.19 2.95
N GLY A 346 -6.88 10.35 1.98
CA GLY A 346 -8.22 10.32 1.39
C GLY A 346 -8.44 11.41 0.34
N ALA A 347 -9.61 11.39 -0.29
CA ALA A 347 -10.01 12.44 -1.23
C ALA A 347 -10.82 13.50 -0.50
N ARG A 348 -10.53 14.79 -0.75
CA ARG A 348 -11.44 15.86 -0.35
C ARG A 348 -12.79 15.61 -1.00
N LYS A 349 -13.85 15.61 -0.19
CA LYS A 349 -15.22 15.63 -0.72
C LYS A 349 -15.43 17.02 -1.28
N ASN A 350 -15.61 17.13 -2.59
CA ASN A 350 -16.13 18.36 -3.16
C ASN A 350 -17.55 18.54 -2.64
N THR A 351 -17.89 19.76 -2.21
CA THR A 351 -19.28 20.15 -2.06
C THR A 351 -19.99 19.81 -3.37
N VAL A 352 -21.03 18.99 -3.32
CA VAL A 352 -21.76 18.63 -4.54
C VAL A 352 -22.42 19.91 -5.03
N LEU A 353 -21.88 20.50 -6.09
CA LEU A 353 -22.45 21.68 -6.71
C LEU A 353 -23.90 21.37 -7.10
N THR A 354 -24.83 22.26 -6.74
CA THR A 354 -26.21 22.20 -7.20
C THR A 354 -26.25 22.26 -8.73
N PRO A 355 -27.33 21.80 -9.39
CA PRO A 355 -27.47 21.95 -10.84
C PRO A 355 -27.24 23.39 -11.32
N GLU A 356 -27.70 24.36 -10.54
CA GLU A 356 -27.52 25.79 -10.79
C GLU A 356 -26.04 26.22 -10.68
N GLN A 357 -25.34 25.81 -9.62
CA GLN A 357 -23.91 26.11 -9.48
C GLN A 357 -23.09 25.48 -10.62
N LYS A 358 -23.44 24.26 -11.06
CA LYS A 358 -22.79 23.63 -12.23
C LYS A 358 -23.04 24.42 -13.51
N ALA A 359 -24.27 24.89 -13.74
CA ALA A 359 -24.60 25.73 -14.87
C ALA A 359 -23.81 27.04 -14.87
N ASN A 360 -23.72 27.69 -13.70
CA ASN A 360 -22.96 28.93 -13.51
C ASN A 360 -21.46 28.73 -13.76
N ALA A 361 -20.84 27.64 -13.25
CA ALA A 361 -19.45 27.30 -13.55
C ALA A 361 -19.20 27.09 -15.04
N ASN A 362 -20.08 26.33 -15.71
CA ASN A 362 -19.94 26.07 -17.14
C ASN A 362 -20.08 27.35 -17.97
N ARG A 363 -21.04 28.21 -17.61
CA ARG A 363 -21.24 29.50 -18.27
C ARG A 363 -20.05 30.43 -18.03
N TYR A 364 -19.52 30.48 -16.82
CA TYR A 364 -18.31 31.25 -16.51
C TYR A 364 -17.14 30.81 -17.40
N ARG A 365 -16.87 29.49 -17.49
CA ARG A 365 -15.80 28.93 -18.35
C ARG A 365 -15.99 29.26 -19.83
N GLU A 366 -17.22 29.17 -20.31
CA GLU A 366 -17.55 29.53 -21.70
C GLU A 366 -17.22 31.00 -21.98
N LEU A 367 -17.56 31.91 -21.07
CA LEU A 367 -17.33 33.34 -21.24
C LEU A 367 -15.84 33.70 -21.18
N ILE A 368 -15.07 33.16 -20.23
CA ILE A 368 -13.63 33.48 -20.13
C ILE A 368 -12.80 32.87 -21.28
N ALA A 369 -13.35 31.89 -22.02
CA ALA A 369 -12.68 31.29 -23.16
C ALA A 369 -12.91 32.08 -24.48
N LYS A 370 -13.78 33.09 -24.48
CA LYS A 370 -14.01 33.95 -25.65
C LYS A 370 -12.93 35.03 -25.74
N GLU A 371 -12.45 35.28 -26.96
CA GLU A 371 -11.49 36.36 -27.25
C GLU A 371 -12.15 37.74 -27.15
N GLU A 372 -13.42 37.85 -27.55
CA GLU A 372 -14.23 39.05 -27.40
C GLU A 372 -15.59 38.71 -26.76
N LEU A 373 -15.99 39.54 -25.80
CA LEU A 373 -17.26 39.42 -25.08
C LEU A 373 -18.18 40.57 -25.51
N THR A 374 -19.44 40.27 -25.78
CA THR A 374 -20.45 41.32 -25.97
C THR A 374 -20.74 42.03 -24.65
N ASP A 375 -21.29 43.25 -24.67
CA ASP A 375 -21.66 44.01 -23.46
C ASP A 375 -22.58 43.22 -22.51
N SER A 376 -23.48 42.40 -23.08
CA SER A 376 -24.37 41.54 -22.30
C SER A 376 -23.61 40.40 -21.62
N GLU A 377 -22.65 39.80 -22.32
CA GLU A 377 -21.82 38.72 -21.80
C GLU A 377 -20.81 39.21 -20.77
N GLN A 378 -20.28 40.42 -20.96
CA GLN A 378 -19.42 41.08 -20.00
C GLN A 378 -20.17 41.39 -18.70
N LYS A 379 -21.42 41.89 -18.78
CA LYS A 379 -22.28 42.05 -17.61
C LYS A 379 -22.57 40.72 -16.91
N GLN A 380 -22.89 39.68 -17.68
CA GLN A 380 -23.13 38.34 -17.15
C GLN A 380 -21.88 37.76 -16.47
N LEU A 381 -20.69 37.95 -17.04
CA LEU A 381 -19.42 37.54 -16.44
C LEU A 381 -19.17 38.27 -15.13
N ILE A 382 -19.40 39.58 -15.07
CA ILE A 382 -19.25 40.39 -13.85
C ILE A 382 -20.21 39.91 -12.75
N GLU A 383 -21.46 39.58 -13.10
CA GLU A 383 -22.45 39.05 -12.16
C GLU A 383 -22.06 37.66 -11.63
N LEU A 384 -21.58 36.78 -12.52
CA LEU A 384 -21.02 35.47 -12.12
C LEU A 384 -19.81 35.65 -11.21
N ILE A 385 -18.93 36.62 -11.47
CA ILE A 385 -17.77 36.90 -10.63
C ILE A 385 -18.20 37.36 -9.23
N ARG A 386 -19.23 38.22 -9.14
CA ARG A 386 -19.74 38.76 -7.87
C ARG A 386 -20.48 37.73 -7.02
N ASN A 387 -21.19 36.80 -7.66
CA ASN A 387 -22.05 35.82 -6.99
C ASN A 387 -21.37 34.45 -6.76
N SER A 388 -20.14 34.28 -7.20
CA SER A 388 -19.40 33.02 -7.05
C SER A 388 -18.71 32.94 -5.70
N ASP A 389 -18.95 31.84 -4.99
CA ASP A 389 -18.10 31.40 -3.88
C ASP A 389 -16.66 31.24 -4.40
N PRO A 390 -15.58 31.64 -3.68
CA PRO A 390 -14.20 31.58 -4.18
C PRO A 390 -13.77 30.20 -4.71
N VAL A 391 -14.48 29.15 -4.32
CA VAL A 391 -14.31 27.76 -4.75
C VAL A 391 -14.65 27.54 -6.23
N MET A 392 -15.50 28.37 -6.85
CA MET A 392 -15.96 28.21 -8.24
C MET A 392 -14.91 28.58 -9.29
N PHE A 393 -13.89 29.36 -8.91
CA PHE A 393 -12.88 29.89 -9.83
C PHE A 393 -11.66 28.99 -10.03
N LEU A 394 -11.55 27.88 -9.29
CA LEU A 394 -10.36 27.01 -9.24
C LEU A 394 -10.56 25.60 -9.84
N LEU A 395 -11.67 25.36 -10.54
CA LEU A 395 -11.95 24.13 -11.30
C LEU A 395 -12.07 24.40 -12.80
#